data_AF-A0A9D2S614-F1
#
_entry.id   AF-A0A9D2S614-F1
#
_cell.length_a   1.000
_cell.length_b   1.000
_cell.length_c   1.000
_cell.angle_alpha   90.00
_cell.angle_beta   90.00
_cell.angle_gamma   90.00
#
_symmetry.space_group_name_H-M   'P 1'
#
loop_
_entity.id
_entity.type
_entity.pdbx_description
1 polymer ?
#
loop_
_entity_poly.entity_id
_entity_poly.type
_entity_poly.pdbx_seq_one_letter_code
_entity_poly.pdbx_strand_id
1 'polypeptide(L)'
;MSTMIHERPGVYSSYDASTVVRSGVGSKVVGIAAQSEKGAVDAVTLLTSYAAGVTAFGETGAMTPLLRLLFLNGATAVKAVRVESSTTYTDAFDLLALEEDIQIVVCDSADETVQQALRTSIESASGARRERIAVVGGDDEDVEDLIAHASALNSERMVLVGPDVLDTAGESLSGVYAAAALAGLLASSADPAVPINGAALQGLGGVAVQYSDNDVDLLVRGGVTPLEAVGGVVSPIRGITTRTKTGGTADSTWRELTTILIVDDVIPAVRTALRSKFSRAKNTTQTRGAIRSQVIVELERKVAQEIIDSYGDVTAEVDTADPTVCVVEFSFSVSHGLNQIYLTAHITV
;
A
#
# COMPACT_ATOMS: atom_id res chain seq x y z
N MET A 1 9.66 -8.83 -27.21
CA MET A 1 9.40 -10.04 -26.39
C MET A 1 10.61 -10.95 -26.43
N SER A 2 11.33 -11.01 -25.32
CA SER A 2 12.22 -12.12 -24.97
C SER A 2 12.33 -12.09 -23.45
N THR A 3 11.69 -13.05 -22.78
CA THR A 3 11.78 -13.25 -21.35
C THR A 3 13.20 -13.72 -21.04
N MET A 4 14.02 -12.84 -20.48
CA MET A 4 15.37 -13.20 -20.04
C MET A 4 15.29 -13.93 -18.69
N ILE A 5 15.49 -15.24 -18.75
CA ILE A 5 15.89 -16.06 -17.60
C ILE A 5 17.30 -15.61 -17.19
N HIS A 6 17.48 -15.21 -15.93
CA HIS A 6 18.76 -14.74 -15.40
C HIS A 6 19.46 -15.85 -14.61
N GLU A 7 20.50 -16.45 -15.20
CA GLU A 7 21.29 -17.56 -14.63
C GLU A 7 22.60 -17.12 -13.94
N ARG A 8 22.77 -15.83 -13.56
CA ARG A 8 24.03 -15.30 -13.00
C ARG A 8 23.93 -14.88 -11.53
N PRO A 9 24.90 -15.24 -10.67
CA PRO A 9 24.98 -14.74 -9.29
C PRO A 9 25.22 -13.22 -9.22
N GLY A 10 24.35 -12.50 -8.50
CA GLY A 10 24.42 -11.05 -8.27
C GLY A 10 23.11 -10.46 -7.72
N VAL A 11 23.14 -9.21 -7.24
CA VAL A 11 21.95 -8.42 -6.89
C VAL A 11 21.76 -7.30 -7.92
N TYR A 12 20.69 -7.36 -8.72
CA TYR A 12 20.38 -6.40 -9.78
C TYR A 12 19.56 -5.21 -9.24
N SER A 13 19.85 -4.01 -9.74
CA SER A 13 19.04 -2.79 -9.62
C SER A 13 19.43 -1.84 -10.76
N SER A 14 18.51 -0.98 -11.21
CA SER A 14 18.81 0.15 -12.09
C SER A 14 18.85 1.45 -11.29
N TYR A 15 19.71 2.40 -11.66
CA TYR A 15 19.73 3.74 -11.08
C TYR A 15 20.04 4.78 -12.16
N ASP A 16 19.32 5.90 -12.12
CA ASP A 16 19.87 7.20 -12.48
C ASP A 16 20.10 7.98 -11.18
N ALA A 17 21.26 8.64 -11.07
CA ALA A 17 21.69 9.29 -9.85
C ALA A 17 21.22 10.75 -9.85
N SER A 18 20.31 11.10 -8.92
CA SER A 18 20.15 12.49 -8.52
C SER A 18 20.50 12.66 -7.04
N THR A 19 21.45 13.55 -6.78
CA THR A 19 21.83 13.96 -5.43
C THR A 19 20.76 14.91 -4.89
N VAL A 20 19.82 14.36 -4.12
CA VAL A 20 19.06 15.15 -3.14
C VAL A 20 19.35 14.57 -1.77
N VAL A 21 19.99 15.38 -0.93
CA VAL A 21 20.10 15.14 0.51
C VAL A 21 18.67 15.09 1.06
N ARG A 22 18.15 13.90 1.33
CA ARG A 22 16.87 13.73 2.03
C ARG A 22 17.06 14.10 3.50
N SER A 23 16.67 15.32 3.87
CA SER A 23 16.24 15.60 5.23
C SER A 23 15.02 14.74 5.53
N GLY A 24 15.04 13.97 6.61
CA GLY A 24 14.04 12.95 6.90
C GLY A 24 12.61 13.46 6.94
N VAL A 25 11.79 12.96 6.01
CA VAL A 25 10.36 12.65 6.16
C VAL A 25 10.12 11.45 5.26
N GLY A 26 9.64 10.34 5.81
CA GLY A 26 9.44 9.08 5.10
C GLY A 26 8.24 9.13 4.15
N SER A 27 8.29 9.94 3.09
CA SER A 27 7.19 10.01 2.14
C SER A 27 7.28 8.88 1.11
N LYS A 28 6.28 8.00 1.09
CA LYS A 28 6.11 7.00 0.04
C LYS A 28 5.69 7.71 -1.26
N VAL A 29 6.07 7.14 -2.40
CA VAL A 29 5.66 7.61 -3.72
C VAL A 29 4.36 6.91 -4.10
N VAL A 30 3.39 7.70 -4.56
CA VAL A 30 2.11 7.17 -5.07
C VAL A 30 2.18 7.05 -6.59
N GLY A 31 1.81 5.90 -7.14
CA GLY A 31 1.50 5.72 -8.55
C GLY A 31 0.02 5.97 -8.79
N ILE A 32 -0.33 6.71 -9.85
CA ILE A 32 -1.73 6.90 -10.26
C ILE A 32 -1.90 6.63 -11.75
N ALA A 33 -2.86 5.79 -12.09
CA ALA A 33 -3.33 5.62 -13.47
C ALA A 33 -4.75 6.19 -13.55
N ALA A 34 -4.95 7.27 -14.28
CA ALA A 34 -6.28 7.87 -14.40
C ALA A 34 -6.58 8.49 -15.74
N GLN A 35 -7.87 8.58 -16.07
CA GLN A 35 -8.31 9.19 -17.31
C GLN A 35 -8.05 10.69 -17.32
N SER A 36 -7.55 11.16 -18.45
CA SER A 36 -7.29 12.58 -18.72
C SER A 36 -7.34 12.84 -20.23
N GLU A 37 -7.79 14.03 -20.62
CA GLU A 37 -7.78 14.48 -22.02
C GLU A 37 -6.43 15.07 -22.44
N LYS A 38 -5.63 15.54 -21.48
CA LYS A 38 -4.30 16.12 -21.69
C LYS A 38 -3.25 15.30 -20.95
N GLY A 39 -2.02 15.33 -21.47
CA GLY A 39 -0.87 14.63 -20.91
C GLY A 39 -0.25 13.69 -21.94
N ALA A 40 1.01 13.35 -21.75
CA ALA A 40 1.68 12.36 -22.59
C ALA A 40 1.02 10.99 -22.39
N VAL A 41 0.77 10.31 -23.50
CA VAL A 41 0.38 8.89 -23.53
C VAL A 41 1.65 8.06 -23.37
N ASP A 42 1.50 6.84 -22.84
CA ASP A 42 2.58 5.86 -22.68
C ASP A 42 3.79 6.37 -21.87
N ALA A 43 3.58 7.31 -20.95
CA ALA A 43 4.64 7.93 -20.18
C ALA A 43 4.25 8.15 -18.71
N VAL A 44 5.23 7.93 -17.83
CA VAL A 44 5.14 8.29 -16.41
C VAL A 44 5.55 9.74 -16.24
N THR A 45 4.68 10.54 -15.61
CA THR A 45 4.96 11.93 -15.24
C THR A 45 5.15 12.03 -13.73
N LEU A 46 6.35 12.42 -13.29
CA LEU A 46 6.61 12.71 -11.87
C LEU A 46 6.06 14.09 -11.49
N LEU A 47 5.21 14.12 -10.47
CA LEU A 47 4.59 15.30 -9.91
C LEU A 47 4.97 15.46 -8.44
N THR A 48 5.34 16.67 -8.06
CA THR A 48 5.65 17.04 -6.66
C THR A 48 4.69 18.10 -6.11
N SER A 49 3.67 18.47 -6.89
CA SER A 49 2.61 19.38 -6.47
C SER A 49 1.36 19.22 -7.31
N TYR A 50 0.22 19.61 -6.75
CA TYR A 50 -1.06 19.68 -7.47
C TYR A 50 -0.99 20.61 -8.70
N ALA A 51 -0.35 21.77 -8.57
CA ALA A 51 -0.21 22.73 -9.67
C ALA A 51 0.58 22.16 -10.87
N ALA A 52 1.61 21.35 -10.61
CA ALA A 52 2.31 20.62 -11.66
C ALA A 52 1.39 19.59 -12.34
N GLY A 53 0.53 18.92 -11.56
CA GLY A 53 -0.50 18.01 -12.06
C GLY A 53 -1.47 18.70 -13.04
N VAL A 54 -2.04 19.83 -12.64
CA VAL A 54 -2.92 20.65 -13.51
C VAL A 54 -2.20 21.08 -14.79
N THR A 55 -0.93 21.47 -14.67
CA THR A 55 -0.12 21.86 -15.84
C THR A 55 0.05 20.68 -16.81
N ALA A 56 0.30 19.48 -16.30
CA ALA A 56 0.54 18.28 -17.10
C ALA A 56 -0.75 17.70 -17.70
N PHE A 57 -1.81 17.59 -16.91
CA PHE A 57 -3.03 16.82 -17.23
C PHE A 57 -4.28 17.68 -17.45
N GLY A 58 -4.21 18.99 -17.23
CA GLY A 58 -5.34 19.91 -17.42
C GLY A 58 -6.23 20.02 -16.17
N GLU A 59 -7.34 20.74 -16.29
CA GLU A 59 -8.27 20.99 -15.18
C GLU A 59 -9.48 20.06 -15.19
N THR A 60 -9.71 19.35 -16.30
CA THR A 60 -10.86 18.47 -16.53
C THR A 60 -10.47 16.99 -16.44
N GLY A 61 -11.46 16.13 -16.24
CA GLY A 61 -11.28 14.67 -16.12
C GLY A 61 -10.98 14.20 -14.69
N ALA A 62 -10.84 12.88 -14.53
CA ALA A 62 -10.71 12.23 -13.21
C ALA A 62 -9.31 12.42 -12.58
N MET A 63 -8.26 12.53 -13.39
CA MET A 63 -6.88 12.67 -12.90
C MET A 63 -6.70 13.86 -11.93
N THR A 64 -7.17 15.05 -12.31
CA THR A 64 -6.86 16.28 -11.58
C THR A 64 -7.47 16.32 -10.18
N PRO A 65 -8.76 16.00 -9.97
CA PRO A 65 -9.33 15.91 -8.62
C PRO A 65 -8.66 14.83 -7.75
N LEU A 66 -8.27 13.68 -8.31
CA LEU A 66 -7.53 12.64 -7.56
C LEU A 66 -6.15 13.12 -7.13
N LEU A 67 -5.41 13.79 -8.02
CA LEU A 67 -4.14 14.43 -7.66
C LEU A 67 -4.32 15.44 -6.53
N ARG A 68 -5.39 16.24 -6.57
CA ARG A 68 -5.71 17.19 -5.49
C ARG A 68 -5.86 16.46 -4.15
N LEU A 69 -6.63 15.37 -4.10
CA LEU A 69 -6.85 14.59 -2.89
C LEU A 69 -5.56 13.94 -2.38
N LEU A 70 -4.74 13.38 -3.27
CA LEU A 70 -3.43 12.82 -2.92
C LEU A 70 -2.53 13.85 -2.23
N PHE A 71 -2.33 15.01 -2.86
CA PHE A 71 -1.46 16.06 -2.31
C PHE A 71 -2.04 16.70 -1.04
N LEU A 72 -3.36 16.88 -0.98
CA LEU A 72 -4.03 17.45 0.20
C LEU A 72 -3.91 16.55 1.44
N ASN A 73 -3.84 15.22 1.23
CA ASN A 73 -3.67 14.23 2.28
C ASN A 73 -2.20 13.87 2.55
N GLY A 74 -1.25 14.61 1.96
CA GLY A 74 0.16 14.54 2.35
C GLY A 74 1.08 13.72 1.45
N ALA A 75 0.62 13.27 0.28
CA ALA A 75 1.54 12.76 -0.74
C ALA A 75 2.53 13.87 -1.14
N THR A 76 3.82 13.55 -1.23
CA THR A 76 4.86 14.52 -1.63
C THR A 76 5.37 14.28 -3.05
N ALA A 77 5.19 13.05 -3.56
CA ALA A 77 5.60 12.63 -4.89
C ALA A 77 4.55 11.66 -5.47
N VAL A 78 4.10 11.97 -6.67
CA VAL A 78 3.11 11.18 -7.41
C VAL A 78 3.67 10.88 -8.80
N LYS A 79 3.69 9.62 -9.20
CA LYS A 79 4.02 9.15 -10.56
C LYS A 79 2.72 8.87 -11.29
N ALA A 80 2.33 9.78 -12.16
CA ALA A 80 1.05 9.75 -12.85
C ALA A 80 1.20 9.24 -14.29
N VAL A 81 0.32 8.32 -14.67
CA VAL A 81 0.18 7.82 -16.04
C VAL A 81 -1.23 8.15 -16.52
N ARG A 82 -1.30 8.77 -17.69
CA ARG A 82 -2.57 9.06 -18.36
C ARG A 82 -3.16 7.77 -18.92
N VAL A 83 -4.43 7.55 -18.65
CA VAL A 83 -5.26 6.53 -19.29
C VAL A 83 -6.10 7.23 -20.36
N GLU A 84 -6.07 6.74 -21.60
CA GLU A 84 -6.83 7.38 -22.69
C GLU A 84 -8.27 6.88 -22.76
N SER A 85 -8.49 5.62 -22.39
CA SER A 85 -9.80 4.98 -22.37
C SER A 85 -9.83 3.82 -21.38
N SER A 86 -11.03 3.35 -21.05
CA SER A 86 -11.24 2.22 -20.12
C SER A 86 -10.54 0.91 -20.53
N THR A 87 -10.08 0.78 -21.77
CA THR A 87 -9.35 -0.41 -22.24
C THR A 87 -7.83 -0.31 -22.06
N THR A 88 -7.30 0.84 -21.62
CA THR A 88 -5.86 1.14 -21.59
C THR A 88 -5.25 1.11 -20.17
N TYR A 89 -6.02 0.70 -19.16
CA TYR A 89 -5.51 0.65 -17.77
C TYR A 89 -4.34 -0.32 -17.60
N THR A 90 -4.36 -1.48 -18.26
CA THR A 90 -3.27 -2.46 -18.17
C THR A 90 -1.94 -1.88 -18.64
N ASP A 91 -1.96 -1.10 -19.73
CA ASP A 91 -0.77 -0.45 -20.27
C ASP A 91 -0.23 0.59 -19.27
N ALA A 92 -1.13 1.34 -18.61
CA ALA A 92 -0.75 2.27 -17.56
C ALA A 92 -0.17 1.56 -16.33
N PHE A 93 -0.74 0.43 -15.92
CA PHE A 93 -0.20 -0.38 -14.83
C PHE A 93 1.15 -0.99 -15.17
N ASP A 94 1.39 -1.37 -16.43
CA ASP A 94 2.69 -1.87 -16.89
C ASP A 94 3.76 -0.78 -16.80
N LEU A 95 3.44 0.46 -17.16
CA LEU A 95 4.35 1.61 -17.00
C LEU A 95 4.68 1.87 -15.53
N LEU A 96 3.67 1.90 -14.66
CA LEU A 96 3.89 2.03 -13.22
C LEU A 96 4.67 0.83 -12.64
N ALA A 97 4.52 -0.38 -13.19
CA ALA A 97 5.23 -1.58 -12.75
C ALA A 97 6.76 -1.47 -12.94
N LEU A 98 7.22 -0.67 -13.91
CA LEU A 98 8.64 -0.43 -14.19
C LEU A 98 9.31 0.51 -13.17
N GLU A 99 8.54 1.36 -12.49
CA GLU A 99 9.08 2.34 -11.54
C GLU A 99 9.50 1.67 -10.22
N GLU A 100 10.77 1.79 -9.82
CA GLU A 100 11.31 1.03 -8.68
C GLU A 100 10.82 1.52 -7.29
N ASP A 101 10.39 2.77 -7.19
CA ASP A 101 10.19 3.50 -5.91
C ASP A 101 8.72 3.76 -5.55
N ILE A 102 7.75 3.24 -6.32
CA ILE A 102 6.31 3.33 -6.00
C ILE A 102 5.95 2.31 -4.93
N GLN A 103 5.28 2.74 -3.86
CA GLN A 103 4.78 1.85 -2.80
C GLN A 103 3.26 1.80 -2.69
N ILE A 104 2.54 2.78 -3.23
CA ILE A 104 1.07 2.82 -3.20
C ILE A 104 0.58 3.12 -4.61
N VAL A 105 -0.41 2.38 -5.10
CA VAL A 105 -1.01 2.61 -6.42
C VAL A 105 -2.50 2.90 -6.30
N VAL A 106 -3.01 3.86 -7.06
CA VAL A 106 -4.44 4.15 -7.18
C VAL A 106 -4.85 4.25 -8.65
N CYS A 107 -6.14 4.04 -8.94
CA CYS A 107 -6.74 4.36 -10.23
C CYS A 107 -8.11 5.00 -10.06
N ASP A 108 -8.63 5.62 -11.11
CA ASP A 108 -9.96 6.24 -11.17
C ASP A 108 -11.07 5.26 -11.57
N SER A 109 -10.77 3.97 -11.74
CA SER A 109 -11.75 2.97 -12.15
C SER A 109 -12.33 2.22 -10.96
N ALA A 110 -13.65 2.30 -10.81
CA ALA A 110 -14.41 1.45 -9.89
C ALA A 110 -14.67 0.03 -10.45
N ASP A 111 -14.38 -0.21 -11.73
CA ASP A 111 -14.59 -1.52 -12.37
C ASP A 111 -13.71 -2.62 -11.73
N GLU A 112 -14.37 -3.68 -11.23
CA GLU A 112 -13.72 -4.82 -10.57
C GLU A 112 -12.64 -5.47 -11.45
N THR A 113 -12.86 -5.61 -12.76
CA THR A 113 -11.89 -6.25 -13.66
C THR A 113 -10.64 -5.41 -13.83
N VAL A 114 -10.77 -4.09 -13.85
CA VAL A 114 -9.62 -3.17 -13.84
C VAL A 114 -8.86 -3.27 -12.50
N GLN A 115 -9.58 -3.34 -11.39
CA GLN A 115 -8.97 -3.48 -10.07
C GLN A 115 -8.28 -4.85 -9.87
N GLN A 116 -8.80 -5.93 -10.47
CA GLN A 116 -8.13 -7.24 -10.53
C GLN A 116 -6.85 -7.21 -11.38
N ALA A 117 -6.84 -6.44 -12.47
CA ALA A 117 -5.62 -6.20 -13.25
C ALA A 117 -4.58 -5.40 -12.45
N LEU A 118 -5.02 -4.38 -11.70
CA LEU A 118 -4.17 -3.64 -10.78
C LEU A 118 -3.56 -4.54 -9.71
N ARG A 119 -4.39 -5.40 -9.07
CA ARG A 119 -3.94 -6.42 -8.11
C ARG A 119 -2.82 -7.28 -8.71
N THR A 120 -3.03 -7.79 -9.91
CA THR A 120 -2.06 -8.65 -10.61
C THR A 120 -0.74 -7.92 -10.84
N SER A 121 -0.80 -6.63 -11.21
CA SER A 121 0.39 -5.78 -11.40
C SER A 121 1.17 -5.57 -10.11
N ILE A 122 0.50 -5.18 -9.01
CA ILE A 122 1.19 -4.91 -7.73
C ILE A 122 1.74 -6.18 -7.07
N GLU A 123 1.06 -7.33 -7.22
CA GLU A 123 1.55 -8.64 -6.76
C GLU A 123 2.79 -9.06 -7.54
N SER A 124 2.78 -8.88 -8.86
CA SER A 124 3.94 -9.14 -9.72
C SER A 124 5.12 -8.23 -9.37
N ALA A 125 4.87 -6.93 -9.12
CA ALA A 125 5.90 -6.00 -8.67
C ALA A 125 6.48 -6.42 -7.30
N SER A 126 5.62 -6.82 -6.36
CA SER A 126 6.02 -7.25 -5.03
C SER A 126 6.83 -8.55 -5.06
N GLY A 127 6.43 -9.52 -5.89
CA GLY A 127 7.23 -10.71 -6.18
C GLY A 127 8.59 -10.39 -6.82
N ALA A 128 8.67 -9.28 -7.54
CA ALA A 128 9.91 -8.72 -8.08
C ALA A 128 10.67 -7.81 -7.09
N ARG A 129 10.35 -7.86 -5.79
CA ARG A 129 11.00 -7.09 -4.70
C ARG A 129 10.75 -5.58 -4.79
N ARG A 130 9.61 -5.19 -5.33
CA ARG A 130 9.08 -3.83 -5.30
C ARG A 130 7.77 -3.90 -4.54
N GLU A 131 7.87 -3.88 -3.23
CA GLU A 131 6.74 -3.98 -2.30
C GLU A 131 5.75 -2.82 -2.51
N ARG A 132 4.50 -3.16 -2.89
CA ARG A 132 3.44 -2.16 -3.11
C ARG A 132 2.08 -2.65 -2.62
N ILE A 133 1.23 -1.70 -2.29
CA ILE A 133 -0.21 -1.91 -2.12
C ILE A 133 -0.99 -1.07 -3.14
N ALA A 134 -2.26 -1.36 -3.33
CA ALA A 134 -3.20 -0.48 -4.00
C ALA A 134 -4.38 -0.13 -3.11
N VAL A 135 -4.86 1.09 -3.27
CA VAL A 135 -6.10 1.58 -2.64
C VAL A 135 -7.09 1.88 -3.76
N VAL A 136 -8.27 1.28 -3.66
CA VAL A 136 -9.35 1.35 -4.65
C VAL A 136 -10.68 1.61 -3.95
N GLY A 137 -11.70 2.00 -4.70
CA GLY A 137 -13.05 2.22 -4.19
C GLY A 137 -14.10 1.77 -5.19
N GLY A 138 -15.30 1.49 -4.67
CA GLY A 138 -16.49 1.17 -5.47
C GLY A 138 -17.13 2.39 -6.10
N ASP A 139 -18.25 2.19 -6.79
CA ASP A 139 -19.13 3.23 -7.32
C ASP A 139 -20.57 2.72 -7.27
N ASP A 140 -21.42 3.38 -6.48
CA ASP A 140 -22.82 2.99 -6.24
C ASP A 140 -23.00 1.54 -5.72
N GLU A 141 -22.04 1.05 -4.92
CA GLU A 141 -22.06 -0.29 -4.32
C GLU A 141 -22.62 -0.27 -2.89
N ASP A 142 -23.54 -1.20 -2.59
CA ASP A 142 -24.03 -1.41 -1.23
C ASP A 142 -23.08 -2.31 -0.39
N VAL A 143 -23.50 -2.67 0.82
CA VAL A 143 -22.69 -3.51 1.72
C VAL A 143 -22.42 -4.89 1.13
N GLU A 144 -23.41 -5.52 0.49
CA GLU A 144 -23.25 -6.86 -0.08
C GLU A 144 -22.36 -6.80 -1.32
N ASP A 145 -22.54 -5.78 -2.16
CA ASP A 145 -21.72 -5.55 -3.35
C ASP A 145 -20.26 -5.30 -3.00
N LEU A 146 -19.97 -4.40 -2.05
CA LEU A 146 -18.59 -4.12 -1.59
C LEU A 146 -17.92 -5.38 -1.02
N ILE A 147 -18.65 -6.24 -0.31
CA ILE A 147 -18.11 -7.50 0.22
C ILE A 147 -17.84 -8.49 -0.91
N ALA A 148 -18.71 -8.57 -1.91
CA ALA A 148 -18.49 -9.39 -3.10
C ALA A 148 -17.24 -8.93 -3.87
N HIS A 149 -17.12 -7.61 -4.08
CA HIS A 149 -15.99 -6.97 -4.74
C HIS A 149 -14.67 -7.23 -3.96
N ALA A 150 -14.65 -7.01 -2.65
CA ALA A 150 -13.50 -7.36 -1.82
C ALA A 150 -13.15 -8.85 -1.89
N SER A 151 -14.15 -9.75 -1.92
CA SER A 151 -13.90 -11.18 -2.10
C SER A 151 -13.35 -11.53 -3.49
N ALA A 152 -13.65 -10.76 -4.52
CA ALA A 152 -13.09 -10.97 -5.85
C ALA A 152 -11.62 -10.49 -5.93
N LEU A 153 -11.28 -9.44 -5.18
CA LEU A 153 -9.90 -8.95 -5.03
C LEU A 153 -9.05 -9.83 -4.11
N ASN A 154 -9.56 -10.26 -2.95
CA ASN A 154 -8.95 -11.17 -1.98
C ASN A 154 -7.40 -11.15 -1.91
N SER A 155 -6.82 -9.98 -1.63
CA SER A 155 -5.37 -9.79 -1.60
C SER A 155 -4.98 -8.87 -0.44
N GLU A 156 -3.92 -9.24 0.27
CA GLU A 156 -3.36 -8.42 1.35
C GLU A 156 -2.75 -7.12 0.82
N ARG A 157 -2.53 -7.04 -0.50
CA ARG A 157 -2.00 -5.85 -1.17
C ARG A 157 -3.08 -4.93 -1.70
N MET A 158 -4.36 -5.29 -1.56
CA MET A 158 -5.50 -4.49 -2.02
C MET A 158 -6.28 -3.96 -0.82
N VAL A 159 -6.63 -2.67 -0.86
CA VAL A 159 -7.54 -2.02 0.08
C VAL A 159 -8.72 -1.47 -0.71
N LEU A 160 -9.92 -2.01 -0.45
CA LEU A 160 -11.17 -1.47 -1.00
C LEU A 160 -11.83 -0.59 0.06
N VAL A 161 -12.08 0.68 -0.27
CA VAL A 161 -12.81 1.60 0.61
C VAL A 161 -14.26 1.73 0.18
N GLY A 162 -15.15 1.93 1.16
CA GLY A 162 -16.56 2.23 0.94
C GLY A 162 -17.14 3.01 2.13
N PRO A 163 -18.26 3.73 1.95
CA PRO A 163 -19.05 3.83 0.73
C PRO A 163 -18.44 4.86 -0.24
N ASP A 164 -19.21 5.21 -1.26
CA ASP A 164 -19.07 6.49 -1.95
C ASP A 164 -19.05 7.66 -0.96
N VAL A 165 -18.43 8.74 -1.40
CA VAL A 165 -18.20 9.95 -0.61
C VAL A 165 -18.90 11.14 -1.23
N LEU A 166 -19.02 12.22 -0.48
CA LEU A 166 -19.59 13.46 -0.97
C LEU A 166 -18.47 14.46 -1.25
N ASP A 167 -18.62 15.25 -2.31
CA ASP A 167 -17.81 16.44 -2.50
C ASP A 167 -18.18 17.54 -1.49
N THR A 168 -17.47 18.67 -1.52
CA THR A 168 -17.74 19.79 -0.60
C THR A 168 -19.07 20.52 -0.86
N ALA A 169 -19.72 20.28 -2.00
CA ALA A 169 -21.05 20.78 -2.32
C ALA A 169 -22.17 19.79 -1.92
N GLY A 170 -21.81 18.56 -1.53
CA GLY A 170 -22.74 17.51 -1.14
C GLY A 170 -23.14 16.57 -2.29
N GLU A 171 -22.49 16.66 -3.44
CA GLU A 171 -22.72 15.77 -4.58
C GLU A 171 -21.98 14.45 -4.41
N SER A 172 -22.57 13.34 -4.87
CA SER A 172 -21.97 12.02 -4.75
C SER A 172 -20.73 11.87 -5.63
N LEU A 173 -19.71 11.24 -5.09
CA LEU A 173 -18.46 10.85 -5.72
C LEU A 173 -18.21 9.39 -5.42
N SER A 174 -17.84 8.63 -6.45
CA SER A 174 -17.35 7.24 -6.29
C SER A 174 -16.31 7.11 -5.17
N GLY A 175 -16.29 5.96 -4.49
CA GLY A 175 -15.28 5.58 -3.51
C GLY A 175 -13.83 5.74 -4.01
N VAL A 176 -13.56 5.78 -5.32
CA VAL A 176 -12.20 6.01 -5.86
C VAL A 176 -11.58 7.34 -5.41
N TYR A 177 -12.41 8.36 -5.14
CA TYR A 177 -11.94 9.64 -4.60
C TYR A 177 -11.50 9.49 -3.14
N ALA A 178 -12.22 8.71 -2.35
CA ALA A 178 -11.80 8.37 -0.99
C ALA A 178 -10.54 7.51 -0.99
N ALA A 179 -10.39 6.61 -1.96
CA ALA A 179 -9.19 5.80 -2.15
C ALA A 179 -7.95 6.68 -2.41
N ALA A 180 -8.08 7.73 -3.23
CA ALA A 180 -7.00 8.70 -3.45
C ALA A 180 -6.68 9.50 -2.17
N ALA A 181 -7.68 9.93 -1.41
CA ALA A 181 -7.44 10.62 -0.13
C ALA A 181 -6.69 9.71 0.86
N LEU A 182 -7.12 8.46 1.00
CA LEU A 182 -6.48 7.46 1.86
C LEU A 182 -5.06 7.11 1.41
N ALA A 183 -4.83 6.97 0.10
CA ALA A 183 -3.49 6.75 -0.44
C ALA A 183 -2.53 7.91 -0.13
N GLY A 184 -3.02 9.16 -0.20
CA GLY A 184 -2.24 10.33 0.21
C GLY A 184 -1.86 10.29 1.68
N LEU A 185 -2.82 9.96 2.55
CA LEU A 185 -2.59 9.79 3.99
C LEU A 185 -1.53 8.71 4.27
N LEU A 186 -1.70 7.52 3.68
CA LEU A 186 -0.76 6.41 3.82
C LEU A 186 0.64 6.75 3.30
N ALA A 187 0.73 7.59 2.27
CA ALA A 187 1.99 8.04 1.70
C ALA A 187 2.74 9.02 2.63
N SER A 188 1.99 9.78 3.44
CA SER A 188 2.54 10.71 4.42
C SER A 188 3.02 10.02 5.71
N SER A 189 2.52 8.81 6.01
CA SER A 189 2.90 8.09 7.23
C SER A 189 4.29 7.46 7.12
N ALA A 190 5.18 7.91 8.01
CA ALA A 190 6.52 7.36 8.17
C ALA A 190 6.56 6.06 8.97
N ASP A 191 5.58 5.83 9.84
CA ASP A 191 5.48 4.65 10.69
C ASP A 191 4.42 3.69 10.10
N PRO A 192 4.82 2.47 9.66
CA PRO A 192 3.88 1.50 9.10
C PRO A 192 2.95 0.86 10.14
N ALA A 193 3.28 0.92 11.43
CA ALA A 193 2.52 0.29 12.49
C ALA A 193 1.39 1.17 13.04
N VAL A 194 1.40 2.48 12.73
CA VAL A 194 0.33 3.40 13.12
C VAL A 194 -0.96 3.06 12.35
N PRO A 195 -2.06 2.70 13.04
CA PRO A 195 -3.34 2.45 12.38
C PRO A 195 -3.89 3.72 11.73
N ILE A 196 -4.59 3.56 10.60
CA ILE A 196 -5.27 4.67 9.93
C ILE A 196 -6.62 5.03 10.54
N ASN A 197 -7.11 4.23 11.49
CA ASN A 197 -8.44 4.37 12.08
C ASN A 197 -8.66 5.78 12.64
N GLY A 198 -9.76 6.43 12.25
CA GLY A 198 -10.12 7.78 12.68
C GLY A 198 -9.26 8.90 12.07
N ALA A 199 -8.31 8.59 11.19
CA ALA A 199 -7.50 9.62 10.54
C ALA A 199 -8.33 10.43 9.53
N ALA A 200 -8.28 11.75 9.63
CA ALA A 200 -9.11 12.65 8.83
C ALA A 200 -8.68 12.65 7.35
N LEU A 201 -9.61 12.29 6.46
CA LEU A 201 -9.46 12.39 5.01
C LEU A 201 -9.90 13.77 4.55
N GLN A 202 -8.94 14.55 4.09
CA GLN A 202 -9.13 15.94 3.66
C GLN A 202 -9.70 16.02 2.25
N GLY A 203 -10.53 17.04 2.00
CA GLY A 203 -11.06 17.37 0.68
C GLY A 203 -12.37 16.66 0.31
N LEU A 204 -12.94 15.89 1.24
CA LEU A 204 -14.24 15.24 1.13
C LEU A 204 -15.26 15.96 2.02
N GLY A 205 -16.51 16.06 1.57
CA GLY A 205 -17.60 16.71 2.31
C GLY A 205 -18.42 15.77 3.20
N GLY A 206 -18.30 14.46 3.01
CA GLY A 206 -19.04 13.46 3.79
C GLY A 206 -18.95 12.06 3.18
N VAL A 207 -19.76 11.14 3.70
CA VAL A 207 -20.02 9.81 3.13
C VAL A 207 -21.44 9.75 2.59
N ALA A 208 -21.65 9.04 1.48
CA ALA A 208 -22.97 8.89 0.86
C ALA A 208 -23.92 8.05 1.72
N VAL A 209 -23.37 7.10 2.47
CA VAL A 209 -24.11 6.22 3.39
C VAL A 209 -23.45 6.27 4.78
N GLN A 210 -24.26 6.43 5.82
CA GLN A 210 -23.84 6.27 7.21
C GLN A 210 -24.14 4.83 7.62
N TYR A 211 -23.10 4.01 7.76
CA TYR A 211 -23.25 2.60 8.12
C TYR A 211 -23.70 2.43 9.57
N SER A 212 -24.54 1.42 9.81
CA SER A 212 -24.83 0.96 11.17
C SER A 212 -23.66 0.14 11.72
N ASP A 213 -23.60 -0.06 13.04
CA ASP A 213 -22.59 -0.92 13.67
C ASP A 213 -22.57 -2.34 13.05
N ASN A 214 -23.73 -2.86 12.65
CA ASN A 214 -23.83 -4.16 11.99
C ASN A 214 -23.22 -4.14 10.58
N ASP A 215 -23.47 -3.09 9.81
CA ASP A 215 -22.91 -2.94 8.46
C ASP A 215 -21.39 -2.80 8.52
N VAL A 216 -20.88 -2.01 9.47
CA VAL A 216 -19.45 -1.90 9.74
C VAL A 216 -18.85 -3.26 10.07
N ASP A 217 -19.49 -4.04 10.94
CA ASP A 217 -19.05 -5.39 11.29
C ASP A 217 -18.99 -6.33 10.07
N LEU A 218 -19.99 -6.24 9.17
CA LEU A 218 -20.04 -7.03 7.93
C LEU A 218 -18.93 -6.62 6.97
N LEU A 219 -18.76 -5.31 6.72
CA LEU A 219 -17.70 -4.76 5.86
C LEU A 219 -16.31 -5.15 6.37
N VAL A 220 -16.08 -5.00 7.68
CA VAL A 220 -14.79 -5.36 8.29
C VAL A 220 -14.49 -6.85 8.17
N ARG A 221 -15.49 -7.72 8.32
CA ARG A 221 -15.32 -9.17 8.14
C ARG A 221 -15.18 -9.56 6.66
N GLY A 222 -15.80 -8.79 5.77
CA GLY A 222 -15.81 -8.98 4.33
C GLY A 222 -14.60 -8.42 3.58
N GLY A 223 -13.68 -7.72 4.26
CA GLY A 223 -12.45 -7.22 3.63
C GLY A 223 -12.57 -5.80 3.06
N VAL A 224 -13.53 -5.00 3.53
CA VAL A 224 -13.74 -3.62 3.10
C VAL A 224 -13.34 -2.65 4.22
N THR A 225 -12.51 -1.65 3.90
CA THR A 225 -12.21 -0.54 4.81
C THR A 225 -13.40 0.41 4.85
N PRO A 226 -14.23 0.42 5.91
CA PRO A 226 -15.40 1.26 5.97
C PRO A 226 -15.01 2.68 6.34
N LEU A 227 -15.67 3.65 5.74
CA LEU A 227 -15.56 5.07 6.05
C LEU A 227 -16.79 5.54 6.82
N GLU A 228 -16.58 6.50 7.70
CA GLU A 228 -17.65 7.25 8.37
C GLU A 228 -17.44 8.74 8.18
N ALA A 229 -18.49 9.53 8.43
CA ALA A 229 -18.36 10.97 8.58
C ALA A 229 -18.96 11.42 9.91
N VAL A 230 -18.11 11.84 10.84
CA VAL A 230 -18.50 12.33 12.17
C VAL A 230 -18.10 13.80 12.29
N GLY A 231 -19.08 14.66 12.61
CA GLY A 231 -18.81 16.10 12.74
C GLY A 231 -18.31 16.76 11.45
N GLY A 232 -18.65 16.19 10.28
CA GLY A 232 -18.19 16.68 8.97
C GLY A 232 -16.77 16.25 8.58
N VAL A 233 -16.13 15.38 9.38
CA VAL A 233 -14.82 14.81 9.07
C VAL A 233 -15.02 13.38 8.57
N VAL A 234 -14.55 13.11 7.36
CA VAL A 234 -14.51 11.74 6.80
C VAL A 234 -13.27 11.03 7.33
N SER A 235 -13.41 9.79 7.79
CA SER A 235 -12.29 8.97 8.27
C SER A 235 -12.56 7.48 8.10
N PRO A 236 -11.52 6.63 7.95
CA PRO A 236 -11.71 5.19 7.97
C PRO A 236 -12.00 4.72 9.39
N ILE A 237 -13.00 3.87 9.56
CA ILE A 237 -13.33 3.26 10.85
C ILE A 237 -12.25 2.24 11.23
N ARG A 238 -11.85 1.40 10.27
CA ARG A 238 -10.78 0.41 10.44
C ARG A 238 -10.08 0.11 9.13
N GLY A 239 -8.75 0.26 9.11
CA GLY A 239 -7.94 -0.05 7.94
C GLY A 239 -7.74 -1.54 7.72
N ILE A 240 -8.41 -2.11 6.73
CA ILE A 240 -8.32 -3.53 6.40
C ILE A 240 -8.04 -3.79 4.92
N THR A 241 -7.40 -4.93 4.66
CA THR A 241 -7.15 -5.42 3.30
C THR A 241 -8.35 -6.25 2.81
N THR A 242 -8.40 -6.50 1.50
CA THR A 242 -9.44 -7.37 0.93
C THR A 242 -9.20 -8.86 1.19
N ARG A 243 -8.06 -9.25 1.79
CA ARG A 243 -7.73 -10.64 2.10
C ARG A 243 -8.68 -11.20 3.16
N THR A 244 -9.57 -12.08 2.74
CA THR A 244 -10.50 -12.82 3.61
C THR A 244 -10.29 -14.33 3.58
N LYS A 245 -9.57 -14.84 2.57
CA LYS A 245 -9.35 -16.28 2.37
C LYS A 245 -7.91 -16.61 1.98
N THR A 246 -7.43 -17.77 2.43
CA THR A 246 -6.16 -18.40 2.03
C THR A 246 -6.42 -19.84 1.63
N GLY A 247 -6.02 -20.23 0.42
CA GLY A 247 -6.32 -21.57 -0.12
C GLY A 247 -7.83 -21.87 -0.16
N GLY A 248 -8.67 -20.85 -0.35
CA GLY A 248 -10.13 -20.97 -0.35
C GLY A 248 -10.79 -21.04 1.04
N THR A 249 -10.01 -21.08 2.12
CA THR A 249 -10.53 -21.12 3.50
C THR A 249 -10.46 -19.74 4.14
N ALA A 250 -11.43 -19.39 4.99
CA ALA A 250 -11.43 -18.13 5.73
C ALA A 250 -10.13 -17.96 6.52
N ASP A 251 -9.47 -16.80 6.36
CA ASP A 251 -8.20 -16.47 6.99
C ASP A 251 -8.21 -14.98 7.35
N SER A 252 -7.77 -14.67 8.57
CA SER A 252 -7.72 -13.30 9.10
C SER A 252 -6.30 -12.79 9.32
N THR A 253 -5.28 -13.59 9.02
CA THR A 253 -3.86 -13.28 9.23
C THR A 253 -3.46 -11.92 8.64
N TRP A 254 -3.97 -11.61 7.46
CA TRP A 254 -3.64 -10.41 6.69
C TRP A 254 -4.73 -9.34 6.72
N ARG A 255 -5.74 -9.48 7.59
CA ARG A 255 -6.90 -8.59 7.60
C ARG A 255 -6.48 -7.14 7.89
N GLU A 256 -5.66 -6.93 8.93
CA GLU A 256 -5.21 -5.58 9.28
C GLU A 256 -4.25 -5.05 8.23
N LEU A 257 -4.51 -3.84 7.73
CA LEU A 257 -3.65 -3.18 6.75
C LEU A 257 -2.23 -2.97 7.27
N THR A 258 -2.07 -2.67 8.57
CA THR A 258 -0.75 -2.46 9.18
C THR A 258 0.14 -3.70 9.07
N THR A 259 -0.42 -4.91 9.05
CA THR A 259 0.36 -6.15 8.92
C THR A 259 1.20 -6.15 7.65
N ILE A 260 0.60 -5.89 6.49
CA ILE A 260 1.35 -5.87 5.22
C ILE A 260 2.29 -4.67 5.15
N LEU A 261 1.89 -3.52 5.70
CA LEU A 261 2.74 -2.32 5.73
C LEU A 261 4.01 -2.54 6.57
N ILE A 262 3.90 -3.25 7.69
CA ILE A 262 5.04 -3.61 8.54
C ILE A 262 5.96 -4.59 7.80
N VAL A 263 5.40 -5.61 7.12
CA VAL A 263 6.21 -6.54 6.31
C VAL A 263 6.97 -5.80 5.21
N ASP A 264 6.29 -4.90 4.50
CA ASP A 264 6.84 -4.08 3.42
C ASP A 264 7.86 -3.03 3.92
N ASP A 265 7.96 -2.78 5.22
CA ASP A 265 9.01 -1.94 5.84
C ASP A 265 10.17 -2.78 6.40
N VAL A 266 9.89 -3.90 7.07
CA VAL A 266 10.90 -4.76 7.71
C VAL A 266 11.74 -5.49 6.66
N ILE A 267 11.11 -6.17 5.70
CA ILE A 267 11.82 -7.02 4.74
C ILE A 267 12.75 -6.21 3.83
N PRO A 268 12.33 -5.07 3.24
CA PRO A 268 13.23 -4.24 2.44
C PRO A 268 14.36 -3.61 3.26
N ALA A 269 14.12 -3.26 4.54
CA ALA A 269 15.17 -2.74 5.42
C ALA A 269 16.26 -3.79 5.66
N VAL A 270 15.89 -5.03 6.00
CA VAL A 270 16.84 -6.15 6.17
C VAL A 270 17.59 -6.41 4.86
N ARG A 271 16.87 -6.50 3.74
CA ARG A 271 17.46 -6.70 2.40
C ARG A 271 18.50 -5.64 2.07
N THR A 272 18.17 -4.36 2.31
CA THR A 272 19.05 -3.22 2.04
C THR A 272 20.28 -3.25 2.92
N ALA A 273 20.11 -3.51 4.22
CA ALA A 273 21.21 -3.62 5.17
C ALA A 273 22.19 -4.73 4.77
N LEU A 274 21.68 -5.92 4.43
CA LEU A 274 22.51 -7.04 3.99
C LEU A 274 23.23 -6.74 2.67
N ARG A 275 22.54 -6.17 1.68
CA ARG A 275 23.14 -5.81 0.39
C ARG A 275 24.28 -4.81 0.55
N SER A 276 24.08 -3.79 1.39
CA SER A 276 25.06 -2.72 1.61
C SER A 276 26.36 -3.22 2.26
N LYS A 277 26.26 -4.17 3.20
CA LYS A 277 27.42 -4.63 4.00
C LYS A 277 28.14 -5.84 3.42
N PHE A 278 27.43 -6.70 2.71
CA PHE A 278 27.99 -8.00 2.27
C PHE A 278 28.13 -8.12 0.75
N SER A 279 28.10 -6.99 0.03
CA SER A 279 28.43 -6.99 -1.40
C SER A 279 29.84 -7.57 -1.61
N ARG A 280 29.94 -8.63 -2.42
CA ARG A 280 31.20 -9.35 -2.72
C ARG A 280 31.82 -10.11 -1.53
N ALA A 281 31.05 -10.43 -0.50
CA ALA A 281 31.55 -11.24 0.62
C ALA A 281 31.71 -12.72 0.24
N LYS A 282 32.69 -13.41 0.85
CA LYS A 282 32.83 -14.87 0.74
C LYS A 282 31.81 -15.56 1.68
N ASN A 283 31.22 -16.68 1.26
CA ASN A 283 30.36 -17.49 2.13
C ASN A 283 31.18 -18.32 3.13
N THR A 284 31.68 -17.69 4.19
CA THR A 284 32.41 -18.35 5.29
C THR A 284 31.54 -18.39 6.55
N THR A 285 31.85 -19.29 7.49
CA THR A 285 31.19 -19.31 8.81
C THR A 285 31.23 -17.96 9.50
N GLN A 286 32.36 -17.23 9.39
CA GLN A 286 32.49 -15.88 9.92
C GLN A 286 31.54 -14.89 9.25
N THR A 287 31.47 -14.90 7.91
CA THR A 287 30.57 -14.01 7.15
C THR A 287 29.11 -14.30 7.49
N ARG A 288 28.71 -15.58 7.59
CA ARG A 288 27.34 -15.95 7.98
C ARG A 288 27.00 -15.49 9.39
N GLY A 289 27.94 -15.61 10.34
CA GLY A 289 27.80 -15.03 11.68
C GLY A 289 27.59 -13.51 11.65
N ALA A 290 28.29 -12.80 10.77
CA ALA A 290 28.11 -11.36 10.57
C ALA A 290 26.76 -11.01 9.91
N ILE A 291 26.30 -11.81 8.93
CA ILE A 291 24.98 -11.67 8.31
C ILE A 291 23.87 -11.82 9.36
N ARG A 292 23.92 -12.90 10.15
CA ARG A 292 22.99 -13.13 11.27
C ARG A 292 22.96 -11.94 12.21
N SER A 293 24.13 -11.47 12.64
CA SER A 293 24.25 -10.33 13.54
C SER A 293 23.65 -9.06 12.93
N GLN A 294 23.83 -8.84 11.63
CA GLN A 294 23.24 -7.68 10.96
C GLN A 294 21.72 -7.75 10.89
N VAL A 295 21.14 -8.93 10.64
CA VAL A 295 19.68 -9.10 10.68
C VAL A 295 19.14 -8.82 12.08
N ILE A 296 19.80 -9.34 13.12
CA ILE A 296 19.44 -9.05 14.51
C ILE A 296 19.43 -7.53 14.79
N VAL A 297 20.47 -6.80 14.35
CA VAL A 297 20.53 -5.34 14.51
C VAL A 297 19.34 -4.63 13.86
N GLU A 298 18.92 -5.05 12.67
CA GLU A 298 17.75 -4.46 12.02
C GLU A 298 16.45 -4.80 12.76
N LEU A 299 16.29 -6.04 13.23
CA LEU A 299 15.09 -6.45 13.97
C LEU A 299 15.02 -5.78 15.35
N GLU A 300 16.13 -5.66 16.09
CA GLU A 300 16.21 -4.90 17.35
C GLU A 300 15.84 -3.43 17.13
N ARG A 301 16.28 -2.84 16.01
CA ARG A 301 15.87 -1.48 15.66
C ARG A 301 14.36 -1.39 15.43
N LYS A 302 13.74 -2.38 14.77
CA LYS A 302 12.28 -2.41 14.54
C LYS A 302 11.49 -2.60 15.84
N VAL A 303 12.01 -3.39 16.79
CA VAL A 303 11.45 -3.49 18.15
C VAL A 303 11.54 -2.16 18.88
N ALA A 304 12.70 -1.50 18.86
CA ALA A 304 12.89 -0.21 19.52
C ALA A 304 12.04 0.92 18.92
N GLN A 305 11.59 0.75 17.67
CA GLN A 305 10.67 1.65 16.97
C GLN A 305 9.20 1.29 17.20
N GLU A 306 8.89 0.21 17.92
CA GLU A 306 7.53 -0.31 18.11
C GLU A 306 6.83 -0.68 16.80
N ILE A 307 7.61 -1.03 15.77
CA ILE A 307 7.10 -1.50 14.47
C ILE A 307 6.79 -3.00 14.52
N ILE A 308 7.60 -3.75 15.27
CA ILE A 308 7.38 -5.17 15.59
C ILE A 308 7.41 -5.35 17.10
N ASP A 309 6.60 -6.27 17.61
CA ASP A 309 6.53 -6.55 19.05
C ASP A 309 7.74 -7.38 19.51
N SER A 310 8.13 -8.36 18.69
CA SER A 310 9.25 -9.26 18.97
C SER A 310 9.73 -9.99 17.72
N TYR A 311 10.88 -10.66 17.82
CA TYR A 311 11.40 -11.56 16.80
C TYR A 311 11.95 -12.85 17.41
N GLY A 312 11.89 -13.93 16.64
CA GLY A 312 12.39 -15.24 17.04
C GLY A 312 13.87 -15.44 16.75
N ASP A 313 14.30 -16.70 16.72
CA ASP A 313 15.69 -17.04 16.38
C ASP A 313 16.01 -16.63 14.94
N VAL A 314 17.20 -16.04 14.78
CA VAL A 314 17.77 -15.70 13.48
C VAL A 314 18.86 -16.70 13.15
N THR A 315 18.78 -17.36 12.00
CA THR A 315 19.79 -18.29 11.49
C THR A 315 20.46 -17.72 10.24
N ALA A 316 21.69 -18.16 9.98
CA ALA A 316 22.40 -17.88 8.74
C ALA A 316 23.28 -19.09 8.41
N GLU A 317 22.80 -19.94 7.52
CA GLU A 317 23.41 -21.22 7.21
C GLU A 317 23.82 -21.30 5.74
N VAL A 318 24.73 -22.22 5.44
CA VAL A 318 25.06 -22.51 4.04
C VAL A 318 23.95 -23.39 3.49
N ASP A 319 23.51 -23.12 2.27
CA ASP A 319 22.54 -24.01 1.62
C ASP A 319 23.17 -25.41 1.42
N THR A 320 22.39 -26.45 1.69
CA THR A 320 22.90 -27.83 1.66
C THR A 320 23.14 -28.34 0.23
N ALA A 321 22.47 -27.75 -0.77
CA ALA A 321 22.61 -28.10 -2.17
C ALA A 321 23.58 -27.16 -2.91
N ASP A 322 23.71 -25.90 -2.49
CA ASP A 322 24.60 -24.90 -3.09
C ASP A 322 25.49 -24.19 -2.05
N PRO A 323 26.80 -24.53 -1.95
CA PRO A 323 27.71 -23.91 -0.99
C PRO A 323 27.95 -22.41 -1.23
N THR A 324 27.53 -21.87 -2.38
CA THR A 324 27.63 -20.43 -2.67
C THR A 324 26.47 -19.62 -2.07
N VAL A 325 25.41 -20.29 -1.60
CA VAL A 325 24.21 -19.66 -1.04
C VAL A 325 24.26 -19.62 0.49
N CYS A 326 23.85 -18.49 1.05
CA CYS A 326 23.62 -18.29 2.47
C CYS A 326 22.11 -18.14 2.70
N VAL A 327 21.52 -19.10 3.41
CA VAL A 327 20.10 -19.10 3.79
C VAL A 327 19.96 -18.41 5.13
N VAL A 328 19.13 -17.38 5.18
CA VAL A 328 18.87 -16.60 6.39
C VAL A 328 17.40 -16.77 6.72
N GLU A 329 17.10 -17.28 7.91
CA GLU A 329 15.73 -17.46 8.38
C GLU A 329 15.53 -16.69 9.68
N PHE A 330 14.36 -16.08 9.81
CA PHE A 330 13.92 -15.40 11.02
C PHE A 330 12.39 -15.29 11.00
N SER A 331 11.80 -15.13 12.18
CA SER A 331 10.39 -14.82 12.37
C SER A 331 10.24 -13.54 13.18
N PHE A 332 9.14 -12.82 12.99
CA PHE A 332 8.78 -11.67 13.82
C PHE A 332 7.28 -11.57 14.01
N SER A 333 6.88 -10.94 15.11
CA SER A 333 5.48 -10.62 15.43
C SER A 333 5.25 -9.14 15.16
N VAL A 334 4.27 -8.83 14.32
CA VAL A 334 3.90 -7.45 13.99
C VAL A 334 3.28 -6.75 15.20
N SER A 335 3.51 -5.45 15.33
CA SER A 335 2.81 -4.64 16.32
C SER A 335 1.36 -4.40 15.89
N HIS A 336 0.45 -4.48 16.86
CA HIS A 336 -0.98 -4.42 16.61
C HIS A 336 -1.56 -3.05 16.95
N GLY A 337 -2.39 -2.54 16.06
CA GLY A 337 -3.20 -1.35 16.32
C GLY A 337 -4.22 -1.56 17.43
N LEU A 338 -4.43 -0.52 18.25
CA LEU A 338 -5.52 -0.51 19.21
C LEU A 338 -6.85 -0.23 18.50
N ASN A 339 -7.58 -1.28 18.17
CA ASN A 339 -8.83 -1.17 17.41
C ASN A 339 -10.09 -1.03 18.28
N GLN A 340 -10.09 -1.60 19.49
CA GLN A 340 -11.27 -1.67 20.35
C GLN A 340 -10.87 -1.56 21.83
N ILE A 341 -11.70 -0.88 22.63
CA ILE A 341 -11.56 -0.81 24.09
C ILE A 341 -12.89 -1.23 24.71
N TYR A 342 -12.89 -2.33 25.47
CA TYR A 342 -14.06 -2.78 26.22
C TYR A 342 -14.08 -2.12 27.60
N LEU A 343 -15.14 -1.37 27.90
CA LEU A 343 -15.36 -0.73 29.20
C LEU A 343 -16.47 -1.47 29.95
N THR A 344 -16.15 -1.98 31.13
CA THR A 344 -17.10 -2.61 32.05
C THR A 344 -17.21 -1.78 33.33
N ALA A 345 -18.39 -1.26 33.62
CA ALA A 345 -18.66 -0.51 34.86
C ALA A 345 -19.55 -1.34 35.80
N HIS A 346 -19.14 -1.46 37.06
CA HIS A 346 -19.95 -2.07 38.12
C HIS A 346 -20.51 -0.98 39.01
N ILE A 347 -21.83 -0.80 38.99
CA ILE A 347 -22.53 0.24 39.78
C ILE A 347 -23.19 -0.43 40.98
N THR A 348 -22.87 0.05 42.17
CA THR A 348 -23.60 -0.29 43.40
C THR A 348 -24.43 0.92 43.80
N VAL A 349 -25.71 0.69 44.11
CA VAL A 349 -26.65 1.72 44.59
C VAL A 349 -26.66 1.74 46.11
#